data_AF-A0A4U1HKQ8-F1
#
_entry.id   AF-A0A4U1HKQ8-F1
#
_cell.length_a   1.000
_cell.length_b   1.000
_cell.length_c   1.000
_cell.angle_alpha   90.00
_cell.angle_beta   90.00
_cell.angle_gamma   90.00
#
_symmetry.space_group_name_H-M   'P 1'
#
loop_
_entity.id
_entity.type
_entity.pdbx_description
1 polymer ?
#
loop_
_entity_poly.entity_id
_entity_poly.type
_entity_poly.pdbx_seq_one_letter_code
_entity_poly.pdbx_strand_id
1 'polypeptide(L)'
;MMIGKYLSGAILTGCLGIGLIPFAYADGSVSFTADITPMMKARPFFERFITQSFTVADTGWGTRIDSPTMPHMGGARMGPYRFNAIWHSQKGDIPVTLIIDTNIKFFDANHREITGSDLRKATSIKETLDSIEIEPPRDN
;
A
#
# COMPACT_ATOMS: atom_id res chain seq x y z
N MET A 1 -36.36 -55.78 -16.04
CA MET A 1 -34.89 -55.82 -16.18
C MET A 1 -34.39 -54.38 -16.23
N MET A 2 -33.31 -54.07 -15.48
CA MET A 2 -32.31 -52.98 -15.58
C MET A 2 -32.41 -51.99 -16.79
N ILE A 3 -32.04 -50.71 -16.77
CA ILE A 3 -31.25 -49.82 -15.84
C ILE A 3 -31.63 -48.34 -16.19
N GLY A 4 -31.33 -47.24 -15.46
CA GLY A 4 -30.52 -47.00 -14.25
C GLY A 4 -30.72 -45.58 -13.65
N LYS A 5 -29.82 -44.61 -13.91
CA LYS A 5 -29.82 -43.21 -13.39
C LYS A 5 -29.00 -42.26 -14.28
N TYR A 6 -29.37 -40.97 -14.38
CA TYR A 6 -28.49 -39.76 -14.44
C TYR A 6 -29.39 -38.55 -14.07
N LEU A 7 -29.26 -37.78 -12.98
CA LEU A 7 -28.16 -37.04 -12.32
C LEU A 7 -27.76 -35.70 -12.97
N SER A 8 -28.03 -34.62 -12.22
CA SER A 8 -27.30 -33.33 -12.15
C SER A 8 -27.39 -32.30 -13.29
N GLY A 9 -27.56 -31.02 -12.88
CA GLY A 9 -27.51 -29.87 -13.80
C GLY A 9 -27.89 -28.51 -13.20
N ALA A 10 -27.62 -28.24 -11.92
CA ALA A 10 -27.84 -26.91 -11.34
C ALA A 10 -26.70 -25.96 -11.74
N ILE A 11 -26.99 -24.93 -12.55
CA ILE A 11 -26.00 -23.96 -13.02
C ILE A 11 -25.83 -22.86 -11.96
N LEU A 12 -24.69 -22.87 -11.28
CA LEU A 12 -24.22 -21.71 -10.50
C LEU A 12 -23.58 -20.69 -11.44
N THR A 13 -24.30 -19.60 -11.73
CA THR A 13 -23.75 -18.45 -12.44
C THR A 13 -22.91 -17.61 -11.48
N GLY A 14 -21.62 -17.91 -11.38
CA GLY A 14 -20.67 -17.11 -10.61
C GLY A 14 -20.33 -15.81 -11.34
N CYS A 15 -20.75 -14.66 -10.81
CA CYS A 15 -20.32 -13.36 -11.31
C CYS A 15 -18.83 -13.16 -11.04
N LEU A 16 -18.01 -13.08 -12.10
CA LEU A 16 -16.63 -12.62 -11.98
C LEU A 16 -16.60 -11.15 -11.55
N GLY A 17 -16.26 -10.91 -10.28
CA GLY A 17 -15.90 -9.59 -9.79
C GLY A 17 -14.55 -9.17 -10.35
N ILE A 18 -14.53 -8.55 -11.54
CA ILE A 18 -13.34 -7.86 -12.05
C ILE A 18 -13.18 -6.57 -11.24
N GLY A 19 -12.44 -6.67 -10.13
CA GLY A 19 -12.00 -5.53 -9.34
C GLY A 19 -11.01 -4.69 -10.13
N LEU A 20 -11.51 -3.73 -10.91
CA LEU A 20 -10.70 -2.65 -11.47
C LEU A 20 -10.19 -1.78 -10.31
N ILE A 21 -8.99 -2.09 -9.81
CA ILE A 21 -8.27 -1.18 -8.92
C ILE A 21 -7.86 0.03 -9.76
N PRO A 22 -8.33 1.25 -9.44
CA PRO A 22 -7.95 2.43 -10.22
C PRO A 22 -6.45 2.70 -10.00
N PHE A 23 -5.69 2.75 -11.10
CA PHE A 23 -4.33 3.27 -11.08
C PHE A 23 -4.37 4.79 -10.88
N ALA A 24 -4.43 5.21 -9.62
CA ALA A 24 -4.40 6.61 -9.23
C ALA A 24 -2.99 7.19 -9.42
N TYR A 25 -2.66 7.61 -10.64
CA TYR A 25 -1.50 8.45 -10.91
C TYR A 25 -1.77 9.88 -10.42
N ALA A 26 -1.83 10.05 -9.09
CA ALA A 26 -1.99 11.35 -8.45
C ALA A 26 -0.64 12.07 -8.35
N ASP A 27 -0.57 13.29 -8.89
CA ASP A 27 0.59 14.15 -8.71
C ASP A 27 0.68 14.70 -7.27
N GLY A 28 1.83 15.24 -6.87
CA GLY A 28 2.03 15.83 -5.54
C GLY A 28 2.28 14.84 -4.38
N SER A 29 1.25 14.18 -3.87
CA SER A 29 1.22 13.58 -2.51
C SER A 29 0.75 12.12 -2.44
N VAL A 30 0.79 11.56 -1.23
CA VAL A 30 0.24 10.23 -0.83
C VAL A 30 -0.88 10.46 0.18
N SER A 31 -1.96 9.69 0.13
CA SER A 31 -3.06 9.72 1.09
C SER A 31 -2.90 8.65 2.17
N PHE A 32 -2.91 9.05 3.44
CA PHE A 32 -2.87 8.12 4.57
C PHE A 32 -4.09 7.19 4.59
N THR A 33 -5.28 7.73 4.30
CA THR A 33 -6.54 6.98 4.32
C THR A 33 -6.68 6.08 3.10
N ALA A 34 -6.35 6.58 1.89
CA ALA A 34 -6.55 5.82 0.66
C ALA A 34 -5.42 4.83 0.36
N ASP A 35 -4.15 5.22 0.57
CA ASP A 35 -2.99 4.43 0.15
C ASP A 35 -2.41 3.60 1.32
N ILE A 36 -2.24 4.20 2.50
CA ILE A 36 -1.55 3.56 3.64
C ILE A 36 -2.47 2.64 4.43
N THR A 37 -3.68 3.10 4.76
CA THR A 37 -4.61 2.34 5.62
C THR A 37 -4.94 0.93 5.08
N PRO A 38 -5.12 0.70 3.76
CA PRO A 38 -5.25 -0.66 3.23
C PRO A 38 -4.04 -1.56 3.50
N MET A 39 -2.81 -1.03 3.49
CA MET A 39 -1.60 -1.80 3.84
C MET A 39 -1.55 -2.16 5.33
N MET A 40 -2.01 -1.26 6.21
CA MET A 40 -2.04 -1.49 7.66
C MET A 40 -2.96 -2.65 8.08
N LYS A 41 -4.02 -2.93 7.30
CA LYS A 41 -4.95 -4.06 7.57
C LYS A 41 -4.27 -5.44 7.54
N ALA A 42 -3.13 -5.57 6.84
CA ALA A 42 -2.30 -6.78 6.87
C ALA A 42 -1.48 -6.92 8.18
N ARG A 43 -1.53 -5.90 9.05
CA ARG A 43 -0.79 -5.78 10.32
C ARG A 43 -1.67 -5.15 11.42
N PRO A 44 -2.70 -5.85 11.94
CA PRO A 44 -3.68 -5.29 12.89
C PRO A 44 -3.11 -4.78 14.23
N PHE A 45 -1.84 -5.06 14.54
CA PHE A 45 -1.13 -4.41 15.65
C PHE A 45 -0.81 -2.95 15.34
N PHE A 46 -0.16 -2.68 14.20
CA PHE A 46 0.19 -1.33 13.77
C PHE A 46 -1.06 -0.50 13.47
N GLU A 47 -2.07 -1.08 12.80
CA GLU A 47 -3.36 -0.41 12.55
C GLU A 47 -3.99 0.12 13.86
N ARG A 48 -4.08 -0.74 14.89
CA ARG A 48 -4.62 -0.33 16.21
C ARG A 48 -3.72 0.67 16.93
N PHE A 49 -2.40 0.44 16.94
CA PHE A 49 -1.47 1.37 17.59
C PHE A 49 -1.57 2.78 17.00
N ILE A 50 -1.58 2.89 15.67
CA ILE A 50 -1.62 4.18 14.99
C ILE A 50 -2.99 4.85 15.17
N THR A 51 -4.09 4.12 14.94
CA THR A 51 -5.46 4.69 15.09
C THR A 51 -5.83 5.06 16.52
N GLN A 52 -5.21 4.46 17.54
CA GLN A 52 -5.45 4.80 18.95
C GLN A 52 -4.51 5.89 19.48
N SER A 53 -3.31 6.01 18.93
CA SER A 53 -2.27 6.90 19.47
C SER A 53 -2.07 8.17 18.64
N PHE A 54 -2.56 8.25 17.40
CA PHE A 54 -2.27 9.38 16.51
C PHE A 54 -3.50 9.93 15.79
N THR A 55 -3.56 11.26 15.68
CA THR A 55 -4.30 11.94 14.62
C THR A 55 -3.32 12.24 13.49
N VAL A 56 -3.47 11.57 12.34
CA VAL A 56 -2.55 11.69 11.19
C VAL A 56 -3.17 12.57 10.12
N ALA A 57 -2.40 13.51 9.57
CA ALA A 57 -2.81 14.32 8.42
C ALA A 57 -2.87 13.43 7.17
N ASP A 58 -3.93 13.53 6.37
CA ASP A 58 -4.10 12.63 5.23
C ASP A 58 -3.01 12.81 4.15
N THR A 59 -2.58 14.04 3.93
CA THR A 59 -1.53 14.36 2.95
C THR A 59 -0.14 14.04 3.49
N GLY A 60 0.58 13.16 2.81
CA GLY A 60 1.98 12.84 3.07
C GLY A 60 2.85 12.73 1.82
N TRP A 61 4.10 12.33 2.04
CA TRP A 61 5.14 12.24 1.01
C TRP A 61 5.75 10.83 0.98
N GLY A 62 6.20 10.41 -0.20
CA GLY A 62 6.94 9.15 -0.40
C GLY A 62 8.04 9.35 -1.45
N THR A 63 8.89 8.33 -1.62
CA THR A 63 9.96 8.33 -2.62
C THR A 63 9.35 8.33 -4.02
N ARG A 64 9.47 9.45 -4.76
CA ARG A 64 9.03 9.53 -6.16
C ARG A 64 10.03 8.79 -7.05
N ILE A 65 9.51 7.88 -7.86
CA ILE A 65 10.29 7.08 -8.81
C ILE A 65 10.59 7.93 -10.05
N ASP A 66 11.86 8.02 -10.45
CA ASP A 66 12.26 8.75 -11.65
C ASP A 66 12.13 7.88 -12.91
N SER A 67 11.70 8.50 -14.02
CA SER A 67 11.46 7.79 -15.28
C SER A 67 12.75 7.24 -15.94
N PRO A 68 13.90 7.94 -15.93
CA PRO A 68 15.16 7.36 -16.41
C PRO A 68 15.57 6.04 -15.73
N THR A 69 15.38 5.91 -14.41
CA THR A 69 15.74 4.71 -13.64
C THR A 69 14.72 3.58 -13.79
N MET A 70 13.41 3.90 -13.78
CA MET A 70 12.32 2.93 -13.96
C MET A 70 11.28 3.44 -14.99
N PRO A 71 11.51 3.21 -16.30
CA PRO A 71 10.73 3.82 -17.38
C PRO A 71 9.22 3.61 -17.33
N HIS A 72 8.75 2.48 -16.80
CA HIS A 72 7.32 2.15 -16.74
C HIS A 72 6.65 2.53 -15.41
N MET A 73 7.41 3.08 -14.45
CA MET A 73 6.94 3.48 -13.12
C MET A 73 7.28 4.94 -12.78
N GLY A 74 7.81 5.71 -13.74
CA GLY A 74 8.13 7.12 -13.55
C GLY A 74 6.95 7.94 -13.03
N GLY A 75 7.17 8.67 -11.94
CA GLY A 75 6.14 9.45 -11.25
C GLY A 75 5.35 8.69 -10.18
N ALA A 76 5.40 7.36 -10.13
CA ALA A 76 4.85 6.59 -9.01
C ALA A 76 5.60 6.91 -7.71
N ARG A 77 4.98 6.58 -6.57
CA ARG A 77 5.59 6.69 -5.25
C ARG A 77 5.74 5.31 -4.61
N MET A 78 6.73 5.19 -3.75
CA MET A 78 6.97 4.05 -2.88
C MET A 78 7.47 4.56 -1.52
N GLY A 79 7.47 3.72 -0.50
CA GLY A 79 7.95 4.08 0.83
C GLY A 79 9.46 4.41 0.89
N PRO A 80 9.97 4.81 2.07
CA PRO A 80 9.21 5.07 3.30
C PRO A 80 8.34 6.33 3.18
N TYR A 81 7.11 6.24 3.66
CA TYR A 81 6.11 7.31 3.60
C TYR A 81 6.13 8.18 4.86
N ARG A 82 5.87 9.48 4.73
CA ARG A 82 5.96 10.46 5.83
C ARG A 82 4.70 11.30 5.92
N PHE A 83 4.17 11.42 7.13
CA PHE A 83 2.97 12.18 7.43
C PHE A 83 3.19 13.05 8.66
N ASN A 84 2.61 14.25 8.66
CA ASN A 84 2.50 15.05 9.88
C ASN A 84 1.41 14.43 10.78
N ALA A 85 1.69 14.26 12.06
CA ALA A 85 0.75 13.67 13.00
C ALA A 85 0.82 14.33 14.37
N ILE A 86 -0.24 14.17 15.15
CA ILE A 86 -0.29 14.47 16.58
C ILE A 86 -0.29 13.14 17.33
N TRP A 87 0.72 12.89 18.16
CA TRP A 87 0.77 11.75 19.08
C TRP A 87 0.08 12.11 20.40
N HIS A 88 -1.00 11.41 20.71
CA HIS A 88 -1.73 11.50 21.97
C HIS A 88 -0.99 10.72 23.06
N SER A 89 -0.21 11.44 23.89
CA SER A 89 0.51 10.85 25.02
C SER A 89 -0.18 11.12 26.36
N GLN A 90 0.16 10.37 27.40
CA GLN A 90 -0.31 10.66 28.77
C GLN A 90 0.11 12.04 29.31
N LYS A 91 1.09 12.70 28.67
CA LYS A 91 1.57 14.05 29.02
C LYS A 91 0.93 15.15 28.16
N GLY A 92 -0.01 14.78 27.28
CA GLY A 92 -0.63 15.66 26.30
C GLY A 92 -0.22 15.33 24.87
N ASP A 93 -0.71 16.15 23.95
CA ASP A 93 -0.53 16.00 22.51
C ASP A 93 0.84 16.52 22.06
N ILE A 94 1.55 15.69 21.29
CA ILE A 94 2.91 15.97 20.81
C ILE A 94 2.88 15.95 19.27
N PRO A 95 3.16 17.07 18.56
CA PRO A 95 3.33 17.03 17.12
C PRO A 95 4.57 16.20 16.77
N VAL A 96 4.48 15.38 15.73
CA VAL A 96 5.53 14.46 15.26
C VAL A 96 5.46 14.28 13.75
N THR A 97 6.53 13.77 13.15
CA THR A 97 6.49 13.16 11.82
C THR A 97 6.39 11.64 11.99
N LEU A 98 5.26 11.06 11.55
CA LEU A 98 5.06 9.62 11.49
C LEU A 98 5.63 9.10 10.18
N ILE A 99 6.56 8.15 10.27
CA ILE A 99 7.15 7.46 9.12
C ILE A 99 6.58 6.05 9.06
N ILE A 100 6.20 5.61 7.86
CA ILE A 100 5.70 4.27 7.57
C ILE A 100 6.67 3.60 6.60
N ASP A 101 7.37 2.58 7.10
CA ASP A 101 8.32 1.81 6.29
C ASP A 101 7.62 0.63 5.63
N THR A 102 8.06 0.34 4.41
CA THR A 102 7.46 -0.68 3.57
C THR A 102 8.52 -1.62 3.01
N ASN A 103 8.25 -2.91 3.09
CA ASN A 103 8.93 -3.89 2.26
C ASN A 103 8.36 -3.78 0.83
N ILE A 104 9.23 -3.56 -0.16
CA ILE A 104 8.84 -3.30 -1.56
C ILE A 104 9.30 -4.47 -2.43
N LYS A 105 8.37 -5.05 -3.20
CA LYS A 105 8.65 -6.04 -4.25
C LYS A 105 8.30 -5.46 -5.62
N PHE A 106 9.21 -5.59 -6.58
CA PHE A 106 9.03 -5.12 -7.96
C PHE A 106 8.61 -6.28 -8.87
N PHE A 107 7.71 -6.01 -9.82
CA PHE A 107 7.19 -7.01 -10.75
C PHE A 107 7.29 -6.55 -12.21
N ASP A 108 7.60 -7.48 -13.10
CA ASP A 108 7.59 -7.25 -14.54
C ASP A 108 6.16 -7.27 -15.12
N ALA A 109 6.05 -6.98 -16.42
CA ALA A 109 4.77 -7.02 -17.17
C ALA A 109 4.09 -8.40 -17.21
N ASN A 110 4.77 -9.46 -16.76
CA ASN A 110 4.24 -10.82 -16.64
C ASN A 110 3.92 -11.19 -15.17
N HIS A 111 3.91 -10.21 -14.26
CA HIS A 111 3.74 -10.38 -12.82
C HIS A 111 4.79 -11.27 -12.14
N ARG A 112 6.01 -11.35 -12.69
CA ARG A 112 7.14 -12.07 -12.09
C ARG A 112 7.92 -11.12 -11.20
N GLU A 113 8.26 -11.56 -9.99
CA GLU A 113 9.08 -10.77 -9.07
C GLU A 113 10.49 -10.57 -9.63
N ILE A 114 10.96 -9.32 -9.66
CA ILE A 114 12.31 -8.95 -10.10
C ILE A 114 13.22 -8.98 -8.87
N THR A 115 14.08 -9.99 -8.80
CA THR A 115 15.03 -10.20 -7.68
C THR A 115 16.45 -9.72 -7.98
N GLY A 116 16.69 -9.16 -9.16
CA GLY A 116 17.98 -8.58 -9.58
C GLY A 116 18.02 -7.06 -9.43
N SER A 117 19.19 -6.46 -9.65
CA SER A 117 19.38 -5.00 -9.55
C SER A 117 18.86 -4.19 -10.74
N ASP A 118 18.50 -4.82 -11.87
CA ASP A 118 17.95 -4.14 -13.04
C ASP A 118 16.42 -4.00 -12.96
N LEU A 119 15.97 -2.87 -12.40
CA LEU A 119 14.55 -2.54 -12.24
C LEU A 119 13.92 -1.89 -13.48
N ARG A 120 14.63 -1.73 -14.60
CA ARG A 120 14.09 -1.05 -15.80
C ARG A 120 12.88 -1.76 -16.42
N LYS A 121 12.70 -3.06 -16.12
CA LYS A 121 11.54 -3.88 -16.53
C LYS A 121 10.38 -3.87 -15.53
N ALA A 122 10.53 -3.22 -14.38
CA ALA A 122 9.47 -3.13 -13.38
C ALA A 122 8.30 -2.29 -13.94
N THR A 123 7.10 -2.84 -13.90
CA THR A 123 5.86 -2.18 -14.32
C THR A 123 4.87 -2.02 -13.17
N SER A 124 5.13 -2.65 -12.02
CA SER A 124 4.32 -2.52 -10.81
C SER A 124 5.14 -2.87 -9.57
N ILE A 125 4.67 -2.39 -8.41
CA ILE A 125 5.18 -2.76 -7.09
C ILE A 125 4.07 -3.39 -6.25
N LYS A 126 4.49 -4.19 -5.27
CA LYS A 126 3.68 -4.55 -4.12
C LYS A 126 4.42 -4.11 -2.87
N GLU A 127 3.74 -3.33 -2.04
CA GLU A 127 4.25 -2.88 -0.76
C GLU A 127 3.52 -3.59 0.38
N THR A 128 4.23 -3.82 1.48
CA THR A 128 3.64 -4.26 2.75
C THR A 128 4.31 -3.51 3.90
N LEU A 129 3.54 -3.04 4.87
CA LEU A 129 4.07 -2.38 6.06
C LEU A 129 5.05 -3.30 6.80
N ASP A 130 6.22 -2.75 7.10
CA ASP A 130 7.33 -3.40 7.79
C ASP A 130 7.47 -2.85 9.22
N SER A 131 7.81 -1.56 9.33
CA SER A 131 7.96 -0.81 10.58
C SER A 131 7.30 0.57 10.51
N ILE A 132 7.35 1.28 11.64
CA ILE A 132 7.06 2.71 11.72
C ILE A 132 8.15 3.40 12.54
N GLU A 133 8.43 4.65 12.22
CA GLU A 133 9.29 5.54 13.01
C GLU A 133 8.51 6.77 13.45
N ILE A 134 8.94 7.36 14.57
CA ILE A 134 8.35 8.58 15.13
C ILE A 134 9.49 9.58 15.30
N GLU A 135 9.57 10.55 14.39
CA GLU A 135 10.54 11.64 14.47
C GLU A 135 9.89 12.87 15.14
N PRO A 136 10.70 13.77 15.75
CA PRO A 136 10.27 15.14 15.99
C PRO A 136 9.71 15.79 14.71
N PRO A 137 8.85 16.81 14.80
CA PRO A 137 8.45 17.58 13.63
C PRO A 137 9.68 18.08 12.89
N ARG A 138 9.70 17.92 11.57
CA ARG A 138 10.72 18.56 10.75
C ARG A 138 10.39 20.05 10.65
N ASP A 139 11.35 20.90 11.02
CA ASP A 139 11.27 22.33 10.75
C ASP A 139 11.18 22.56 9.23
N ASN A 140 10.29 23.45 8.80
CA ASN A 140 10.10 23.82 7.39
C ASN A 140 11.12 24.86 6.93
#